data_AF-A0ABD7RUM7-F1
#
_entry.id   AF-A0ABD7RUM7-F1
#
_cell.length_a   1.000
_cell.length_b   1.000
_cell.length_c   1.000
_cell.angle_alpha   90.00
_cell.angle_beta   90.00
_cell.angle_gamma   90.00
#
_symmetry.space_group_name_H-M   'P 1'
#
loop_
_entity.id
_entity.type
_entity.pdbx_description
1 polymer ?
#
loop_
_entity_poly.entity_id
_entity_poly.type
_entity_poly.pdbx_seq_one_letter_code
_entity_poly.pdbx_strand_id
1 'polypeptide(L)'
;MYHLANFRTTRPPDNTHSKQKPLEAQNTLKLNSLHIKNFRTLEDLKLDFVGEFSSISGKNNAGKTTIIKALQQLLKDTAKQGWWETETI
;
A
#
# COMPACT_ATOMS: atom_id res chain seq x y z
N MET A 1 -63.73 2.37 -7.87
CA MET A 1 -62.50 2.27 -8.69
C MET A 1 -61.31 2.23 -7.76
N TYR A 2 -60.48 1.22 -7.96
CA TYR A 2 -59.30 0.86 -7.18
C TYR A 2 -58.18 1.91 -7.33
N HIS A 3 -57.48 2.27 -6.25
CA HIS A 3 -56.02 2.44 -6.26
C HIS A 3 -55.41 2.27 -4.86
N LEU A 4 -54.29 1.56 -4.85
CA LEU A 4 -53.76 0.69 -3.81
C LEU A 4 -53.03 1.39 -2.63
N ALA A 5 -52.94 0.62 -1.56
CA ALA A 5 -52.23 0.83 -0.30
C ALA A 5 -50.77 1.33 -0.43
N ASN A 6 -50.44 2.36 0.34
CA ASN A 6 -49.06 2.76 0.61
C ASN A 6 -48.40 1.76 1.57
N PHE A 7 -47.64 0.82 1.03
CA PHE A 7 -46.74 -0.04 1.80
C PHE A 7 -45.62 0.81 2.42
N ARG A 8 -45.84 1.29 3.65
CA ARG A 8 -44.76 1.80 4.49
C ARG A 8 -43.88 0.61 4.87
N THR A 9 -42.76 0.41 4.17
CA THR A 9 -41.70 -0.46 4.67
C THR A 9 -41.07 0.22 5.88
N THR A 10 -41.57 -0.05 7.09
CA THR A 10 -40.76 0.19 8.28
C THR A 10 -39.56 -0.73 8.18
N ARG A 11 -38.41 -0.20 7.76
CA ARG A 11 -37.13 -0.91 7.93
C ARG A 11 -37.02 -1.20 9.43
N PRO A 12 -36.74 -2.44 9.86
CA PRO A 12 -36.39 -2.66 11.25
C PRO A 12 -35.18 -1.78 11.56
N PRO A 13 -35.05 -1.22 12.79
CA PRO A 13 -33.78 -0.65 13.18
C PRO A 13 -32.73 -1.75 13.01
N ASP A 14 -31.77 -1.53 12.11
CA ASP A 14 -30.64 -2.42 11.94
C ASP A 14 -29.65 -2.09 13.04
N ASN A 15 -29.88 -2.65 14.21
CA ASN A 15 -28.91 -2.75 15.28
C ASN A 15 -27.97 -3.95 15.02
N THR A 16 -27.36 -4.00 13.83
CA THR A 16 -26.08 -4.68 13.67
C THR A 16 -25.02 -3.82 14.31
N HIS A 17 -24.74 -4.18 15.56
CA HIS A 17 -23.52 -3.90 16.30
C HIS A 17 -22.46 -3.24 15.44
N SER A 18 -22.25 -1.94 15.68
CA SER A 18 -20.99 -1.28 15.45
C SER A 18 -19.92 -2.13 16.14
N LYS A 19 -19.39 -3.12 15.42
CA LYS A 19 -18.07 -3.68 15.66
C LYS A 19 -17.12 -2.51 15.44
N GLN A 20 -16.99 -1.65 16.45
CA GLN A 20 -15.79 -0.87 16.61
C GLN A 20 -14.67 -1.90 16.55
N LYS A 21 -13.90 -1.88 15.45
CA LYS A 21 -12.66 -2.66 15.39
C LYS A 21 -11.93 -2.35 16.70
N PRO A 22 -11.52 -3.38 17.47
CA PRO A 22 -10.66 -3.14 18.62
C PRO A 22 -9.50 -2.26 18.14
N LEU A 23 -8.98 -1.42 19.04
CA LEU A 23 -7.81 -0.59 18.82
C LEU A 23 -6.56 -1.49 18.63
N GLU A 24 -6.57 -2.31 17.59
CA GLU A 24 -5.40 -2.97 17.05
C GLU A 24 -4.48 -1.83 16.65
N ALA A 25 -3.37 -1.69 17.36
CA ALA A 25 -2.27 -0.85 16.93
C ALA A 25 -2.01 -1.22 15.46
N GLN A 26 -2.41 -0.33 14.55
CA GLN A 26 -2.21 -0.52 13.13
C GLN A 26 -0.70 -0.68 12.95
N ASN A 27 -0.24 -1.90 12.69
CA ASN A 27 1.18 -2.18 12.60
C ASN A 27 1.69 -1.58 11.29
N THR A 28 2.03 -0.30 11.34
CA THR A 28 2.49 0.48 10.19
C THR A 28 3.95 0.13 9.93
N LEU A 29 4.22 -0.41 8.74
CA LEU A 29 5.58 -0.57 8.25
C LEU A 29 6.20 0.81 8.05
N LYS A 30 7.28 1.09 8.77
CA LYS A 30 8.09 2.30 8.59
C LYS A 30 9.45 1.92 8.02
N LEU A 31 9.84 2.61 6.95
CA LEU A 31 11.18 2.51 6.37
C LEU A 31 12.10 3.47 7.13
N ASN A 32 13.05 2.95 7.90
CA ASN A 32 13.94 3.78 8.71
C ASN A 32 15.18 4.26 7.94
N SER A 33 15.76 3.39 7.11
CA SER A 33 16.94 3.72 6.32
C SER A 33 16.98 2.90 5.03
N LEU A 34 17.70 3.42 4.05
CA LEU A 34 17.98 2.77 2.77
C LEU A 34 19.47 2.93 2.47
N HIS A 35 20.16 1.80 2.30
CA HIS A 35 21.54 1.77 1.85
C HIS A 35 21.62 1.16 0.46
N ILE A 36 22.11 1.93 -0.50
CA ILE A 36 22.29 1.51 -1.89
C ILE A 36 23.79 1.47 -2.18
N LYS A 37 24.28 0.32 -2.63
CA LYS A 37 25.66 0.14 -3.09
C LYS A 37 25.68 -0.48 -4.49
N ASN A 38 26.54 0.05 -5.36
CA ASN A 38 26.77 -0.45 -6.72
C ASN A 38 25.47 -0.67 -7.52
N PHE A 39 24.50 0.24 -7.41
CA PHE A 39 23.21 0.12 -8.09
C PHE A 39 23.05 1.20 -9.15
N ARG A 40 23.10 0.78 -10.42
CA ARG A 40 23.11 1.68 -11.59
C ARG A 40 24.22 2.72 -11.46
N THR A 41 23.88 4.00 -11.37
CA THR A 41 24.81 5.14 -11.27
C THR A 41 25.15 5.51 -9.83
N LEU A 42 24.64 4.79 -8.82
CA LEU A 42 24.89 5.06 -7.41
C LEU A 42 25.98 4.10 -6.90
N GLU A 43 27.15 4.64 -6.56
CA GLU A 43 28.28 3.86 -6.01
C GLU A 43 28.04 3.49 -4.54
N ASP A 44 27.82 4.50 -3.69
CA ASP A 44 27.45 4.33 -2.27
C ASP A 44 26.52 5.48 -1.85
N LEU A 45 25.28 5.16 -1.47
CA LEU A 45 24.29 6.12 -1.00
C LEU A 45 23.55 5.59 0.23
N LYS A 46 23.65 6.33 1.33
CA LYS A 46 22.89 6.07 2.56
C LYS A 46 21.86 7.18 2.77
N LEU A 47 20.60 6.78 2.94
CA LEU A 47 19.48 7.67 3.24
C LEU A 47 18.84 7.21 4.55
N ASP A 48 18.74 8.12 5.51
CA ASP A 48 18.01 7.90 6.76
C ASP A 48 16.69 8.67 6.67
N PHE A 49 15.57 7.97 6.81
CA PHE A 49 14.23 8.57 6.76
C PHE A 49 13.83 8.99 8.17
N VAL A 50 13.80 10.29 8.40
CA VAL A 50 13.45 10.88 9.70
C VAL A 50 12.06 11.50 9.62
N GLY A 51 11.20 11.16 10.56
CA GLY A 51 9.83 11.69 10.64
C GLY A 51 8.85 10.98 9.72
N GLU A 52 7.75 11.66 9.39
CA GLU A 52 6.64 11.08 8.62
C GLU A 52 6.70 11.40 7.12
N PHE A 53 7.52 12.39 6.74
CA PHE A 53 7.63 12.86 5.37
C PHE A 53 9.09 13.10 4.99
N SER A 54 9.47 12.64 3.80
CA SER A 54 10.79 12.87 3.23
C SER A 54 10.64 13.29 1.77
N SER A 55 11.36 14.34 1.37
CA SER A 55 11.39 14.80 -0.02
C SER A 55 12.77 14.57 -0.63
N ILE A 56 12.80 14.14 -1.90
CA ILE A 56 14.05 13.90 -2.64
C ILE A 56 14.11 14.90 -3.80
N SER A 57 15.06 15.83 -3.75
CA SER A 57 15.18 16.94 -4.71
C SER A 57 16.60 17.05 -5.31
N GLY A 58 16.81 18.02 -6.21
CA GLY A 58 18.10 18.34 -6.83
C GLY A 58 18.10 18.28 -8.36
N LYS A 59 19.28 18.35 -8.99
CA LYS A 59 19.41 18.40 -10.46
C LYS A 59 18.85 17.16 -11.17
N ASN A 60 18.40 17.35 -12.42
CA ASN A 60 18.12 16.24 -13.32
C ASN A 60 19.35 15.34 -13.46
N ASN A 61 19.10 14.05 -13.65
CA ASN A 61 20.15 13.03 -13.77
C ASN A 61 20.99 12.77 -12.51
N ALA A 62 20.68 13.39 -11.36
CA ALA A 62 21.38 13.17 -10.10
C ALA A 62 21.04 11.83 -9.40
N GLY A 63 20.35 10.90 -10.08
CA GLY A 63 20.02 9.59 -9.51
C GLY A 63 18.71 9.49 -8.71
N LYS A 64 17.87 10.54 -8.67
CA LYS A 64 16.57 10.50 -7.97
C LYS A 64 15.67 9.35 -8.42
N THR A 65 15.48 9.22 -9.73
CA THR A 65 14.70 8.11 -10.32
C THR A 65 15.34 6.75 -10.01
N THR A 66 16.66 6.68 -9.86
CA THR A 66 17.38 5.46 -9.46
C THR A 66 17.04 5.06 -8.03
N ILE A 67 16.98 6.01 -7.09
CA ILE A 67 16.59 5.77 -5.69
C ILE A 67 15.17 5.20 -5.63
N ILE A 68 14.22 5.82 -6.33
CA ILE A 68 12.82 5.35 -6.38
C ILE A 68 12.74 3.94 -6.97
N LYS A 69 13.52 3.63 -8.01
CA LYS A 69 13.57 2.28 -8.60
C LYS A 69 14.15 1.23 -7.64
N ALA A 70 15.15 1.58 -6.85
CA ALA A 70 15.67 0.68 -5.81
C ALA A 70 14.60 0.37 -4.76
N LEU A 71 13.90 1.40 -4.28
CA LEU A 71 12.77 1.24 -3.35
C LEU A 71 11.66 0.36 -3.93
N GLN A 72 11.28 0.58 -5.19
CA GLN A 72 10.29 -0.23 -5.87
C GLN A 72 10.71 -1.70 -5.98
N GLN A 73 11.99 -1.98 -6.21
CA GLN A 73 12.48 -3.37 -6.26
C GLN A 73 12.45 -4.03 -4.88
N LEU A 74 12.78 -3.30 -3.82
CA LEU A 74 12.72 -3.81 -2.45
C LEU A 74 11.29 -4.08 -1.96
N LEU A 75 10.35 -3.23 -2.35
CA LEU A 75 8.95 -3.32 -1.94
C LEU A 75 8.09 -4.17 -2.89
N LYS A 76 8.68 -4.72 -3.97
CA LYS A 76 7.93 -5.53 -4.92
C LYS A 76 7.54 -6.85 -4.26
N ASP A 77 6.26 -7.04 -3.99
CA ASP A 77 5.74 -8.32 -3.51
C ASP A 77 6.04 -9.44 -4.52
N THR A 78 6.74 -10.46 -4.05
CA THR A 78 6.95 -11.73 -4.76
C THR A 78 5.67 -12.56 -4.86
N ALA A 79 4.56 -12.10 -4.26
CA ALA A 79 3.29 -12.82 -4.13
C ALA A 79 2.47 -12.95 -5.44
N LYS A 80 3.03 -12.61 -6.61
CA LYS A 80 2.52 -13.07 -7.91
C LYS A 80 3.25 -14.34 -8.36
N GLN A 81 3.05 -15.43 -7.65
CA GLN A 81 3.08 -16.74 -8.28
C GLN A 81 1.63 -17.20 -8.38
N GLY A 82 1.07 -17.03 -9.56
CA GLY A 82 -0.24 -17.53 -9.89
C GLY A 82 -0.22 -19.05 -9.83
N TRP A 83 -1.04 -19.63 -8.97
CA TRP A 83 -1.36 -21.05 -9.00
C TRP A 83 -2.25 -21.31 -10.23
N TRP A 84 -1.68 -21.24 -11.43
CA TRP A 84 -2.34 -21.63 -12.69
C TRP A 84 -1.39 -22.25 -13.72
N GLU A 85 -0.13 -22.51 -13.38
CA GLU A 85 0.76 -23.37 -14.16
C GLU A 85 0.77 -24.78 -13.57
N THR A 86 -0.38 -25.45 -13.64
CA THR A 86 -0.48 -26.88 -13.39
C THR A 86 -1.10 -27.58 -14.60
N GLU A 87 -0.27 -28.45 -15.18
CA GLU A 87 -0.59 -29.61 -16.03
C GLU A 87 -1.13 -29.30 -17.43
N THR A 88 -0.19 -29.22 -18.39
CA THR A 88 -0.46 -29.76 -19.74
C THR A 88 0.09 -31.18 -19.78
N ILE A 89 -0.82 -32.12 -19.99
CA ILE A 89 -0.62 -33.58 -20.15
C ILE A 89 0.24 -33.87 -21.38
#